data_AF-A0AAX6DZ57-F1
#
_entry.id   AF-A0AAX6DZ57-F1
#
_cell.length_a   1.000
_cell.length_b   1.000
_cell.length_c   1.000
_cell.angle_alpha   90.00
_cell.angle_beta   90.00
_cell.angle_gamma   90.00
#
_symmetry.space_group_name_H-M   'P 1'
#
loop_
_entity.id
_entity.type
_entity.pdbx_description
1 polymer ?
#
loop_
_entity_poly.entity_id
_entity_poly.type
_entity_poly.pdbx_seq_one_letter_code
_entity_poly.pdbx_strand_id
1 'polypeptide(L)' 'MSTSEVACSYAALILFDDGIPITAEKISTLVKAANVKIDSYWPWSLRKAF' A
#
# COMPACT_ATOMS: atom_id res chain seq x y z
N MET A 1 2.68 -8.61 12.79
CA MET A 1 3.12 -7.61 11.80
C MET A 1 3.69 -8.36 10.62
N SER A 2 2.88 -8.60 9.60
CA SER A 2 3.37 -9.23 8.36
C SER A 2 4.10 -8.18 7.54
N THR A 3 5.18 -8.55 6.85
CA THR A 3 5.98 -7.62 6.01
C THR A 3 5.14 -6.92 4.94
N SER A 4 4.09 -7.59 4.46
CA SER A 4 3.07 -7.04 3.56
C SER A 4 2.25 -5.91 4.18
N GLU A 5 1.94 -5.99 5.48
CA GLU A 5 1.21 -4.93 6.19
C GLU A 5 2.03 -3.65 6.26
N VAL A 6 3.29 -3.79 6.68
CA VAL A 6 4.21 -2.66 6.86
C VAL A 6 4.53 -2.03 5.51
N ALA A 7 4.73 -2.84 4.47
CA ALA A 7 4.98 -2.35 3.11
C ALA A 7 3.80 -1.55 2.54
N CYS A 8 2.56 -2.00 2.79
CA CYS A 8 1.36 -1.27 2.36
C CYS A 8 1.19 0.06 3.10
N SER A 9 1.42 0.10 4.42
CA SER A 9 1.40 1.34 5.20
C SER A 9 2.46 2.33 4.72
N TYR A 10 3.68 1.85 4.43
CA TYR A 10 4.75 2.69 3.90
C TYR A 10 4.45 3.22 2.50
N ALA A 11 3.92 2.37 1.62
CA ALA A 11 3.50 2.77 0.27
C ALA A 11 2.39 3.82 0.31
N ALA A 12 1.42 3.71 1.23
CA ALA A 12 0.37 4.71 1.41
C ALA A 12 0.91 6.04 1.94
N LEU A 13 1.89 6.00 2.86
CA LEU A 13 2.54 7.19 3.39
C LEU A 13 3.34 7.93 2.29
N ILE A 14 4.05 7.19 1.43
CA ILE A 14 4.79 7.76 0.30
C ILE A 14 3.83 8.43 -0.69
N LEU A 15 2.72 7.77 -1.03
CA LEU A 15 1.71 8.34 -1.93
C LEU A 15 1.09 9.61 -1.34
N PHE A 16 0.87 9.64 -0.02
CA PHE A 16 0.38 10.81 0.69
C PHE A 16 1.37 11.98 0.65
N ASP A 17 2.66 11.72 0.85
CA ASP A 17 3.73 12.72 0.80
C ASP A 17 3.89 13.33 -0.61
N ASP A 18 3.77 12.50 -1.64
CA ASP A 18 3.75 12.92 -3.05
C ASP A 18 2.44 13.62 -3.48
N GLY A 19 1.44 13.72 -2.59
CA GLY A 19 0.13 14.29 -2.91
C GLY A 19 -0.67 13.47 -3.95
N ILE A 20 -0.28 12.21 -4.16
CA ILE A 20 -0.92 11.29 -5.10
C ILE A 20 -2.05 10.57 -4.37
N PRO A 21 -3.25 10.43 -4.99
CA PRO A 21 -4.33 9.68 -4.39
C PRO A 21 -3.91 8.22 -4.10
N ILE A 22 -4.13 7.80 -2.87
CA ILE A 22 -3.86 6.45 -2.37
C ILE A 22 -4.87 5.49 -3.03
N THR A 23 -4.47 4.87 -4.15
CA THR A 23 -5.30 3.87 -4.84
C THR A 23 -4.69 2.47 -4.74
N ALA A 24 -5.56 1.45 -4.77
CA ALA A 24 -5.15 0.04 -4.71
C ALA A 24 -4.15 -0.32 -5.82
N GLU A 25 -4.29 0.27 -7.01
CA GLU A 25 -3.39 0.07 -8.13
C GLU A 25 -1.99 0.61 -7.83
N LYS A 26 -1.87 1.86 -7.37
CA LYS A 26 -0.58 2.50 -7.03
C LYS A 26 0.18 1.73 -5.97
N ILE A 27 -0.53 1.23 -4.95
CA ILE A 27 0.04 0.43 -3.88
C ILE A 27 0.48 -0.93 -4.41
N SER A 28 -0.31 -1.56 -5.28
CA SER A 28 0.09 -2.80 -5.94
C SER A 28 1.37 -2.62 -6.77
N THR A 29 1.53 -1.49 -7.47
CA THR A 29 2.74 -1.18 -8.25
C THR A 29 3.96 -0.97 -7.36
N LEU A 30 3.84 -0.18 -6.28
CA LEU A 30 4.91 0.08 -5.32
C LEU A 30 5.38 -1.20 -4.63
N VAL A 31 4.45 -2.06 -4.24
CA VAL A 31 4.78 -3.26 -3.48
C VAL A 31 5.24 -4.40 -4.39
N LYS A 32 4.79 -4.42 -5.67
CA LYS A 32 5.44 -5.22 -6.73
C LYS A 32 6.87 -4.76 -7.00
N ALA A 33 7.13 -3.44 -7.03
CA ALA A 33 8.48 -2.91 -7.17
C ALA A 33 9.37 -3.29 -5.97
N ALA A 34 8.79 -3.36 -4.76
CA ALA A 34 9.45 -3.86 -3.56
C ALA A 34 9.55 -5.40 -3.49
N ASN A 35 9.05 -6.13 -4.50
CA ASN A 35 9.00 -7.60 -4.55
C ASN A 35 8.30 -8.25 -3.35
N VAL A 36 7.33 -7.57 -2.75
CA VAL A 36 6.55 -8.08 -1.61
C VAL A 36 5.20 -8.58 -2.12
N LYS A 37 4.83 -9.81 -1.74
CA LYS A 37 3.49 -10.34 -2.02
C LYS A 37 2.49 -9.71 -1.06
N ILE A 38 1.62 -8.85 -1.59
CA ILE A 38 0.42 -8.42 -0.87
C ILE A 38 -0.71 -9.37 -1.21
N ASP A 39 -1.34 -9.92 -0.18
CA ASP A 39 -2.62 -10.60 -0.33
C ASP A 39 -3.75 -9.58 -0.52
N SER A 40 -4.69 -9.88 -1.42
CA SER A 40 -5.69 -8.95 -1.97
C SER A 40 -6.63 -8.28 -0.93
N TYR A 41 -6.48 -8.62 0.35
CA TYR A 41 -7.19 -8.06 1.51
C TYR A 41 -6.74 -6.63 1.88
N TRP A 42 -5.47 -6.29 1.66
CA TRP A 42 -4.88 -5.01 2.06
C TRP A 42 -5.49 -3.72 1.45
N PRO A 43 -5.84 -3.66 0.16
CA PRO A 43 -6.45 -2.45 -0.40
C PRO A 43 -7.81 -2.11 0.21
N TRP A 44 -8.51 -3.07 0.84
CA TRP A 44 -9.72 -2.80 1.60
C TRP A 44 -9.41 -2.18 2.98
N SER A 45 -8.41 -2.70 3.69
CA SER A 45 -7.99 -2.17 4.99
C SER A 45 -7.48 -0.73 4.92
N LEU A 46 -6.74 -0.39 3.85
CA LEU A 46 -6.24 0.98 3.64
C LEU A 46 -7.35 2.00 3.42
N ARG A 47 -8.46 1.62 2.77
CA ARG A 47 -9.62 2.51 2.58
C ARG A 47 -10.31 2.88 3.90
N LYS A 48 -10.12 2.09 4.95
CA LYS A 48 -10.72 2.32 6.27
C LYS A 48 -9.78 3.00 7.26
N ALA A 49 -8.48 3.03 6.95
CA ALA A 49 -7.45 3.64 7.77
C ALA A 49 -7.20 5.13 7.46
N PHE A 50 -7.72 5.62 6.33
CA PHE A 50 -7.68 7.02 5.90
C PHE A 50 -9.09 7.59 5.80
#